data_AF-A0A927X6J2-F1
#
_entry.id   AF-A0A927X6J2-F1
#
_cell.length_a   1.000
_cell.length_b   1.000
_cell.length_c   1.000
_cell.angle_alpha   90.00
_cell.angle_beta   90.00
_cell.angle_gamma   90.00
#
_symmetry.space_group_name_H-M   'P 1'
#
loop_
_entity.id
_entity.type
_entity.pdbx_description
1 polymer ?
#
loop_
_entity_poly.entity_id
_entity_poly.type
_entity_poly.pdbx_seq_one_letter_code
_entity_poly.pdbx_strand_id
1 'polypeptide(L)'
;MIMKIILTDNELEINDVTELKEFSDKTFILEIKNCLYEIKGDGLSLSEVNNNKTNIKITGNIYSIEKKDNKDHKEKKSFIKKLFQ
;
A
#
# COMPACT_ATOMS: atom_id res chain seq x y z
N MET A 1 -3.83 -8.08 18.57
CA MET A 1 -2.86 -8.43 17.51
C MET A 1 -2.31 -7.14 16.93
N ILE A 2 -1.03 -6.86 17.15
CA ILE A 2 -0.37 -5.58 16.81
C ILE A 2 0.18 -5.68 15.38
N MET A 3 -0.13 -4.69 14.54
CA MET A 3 0.46 -4.57 13.19
C MET A 3 1.96 -4.32 13.31
N LYS A 4 2.77 -5.07 12.56
CA LYS A 4 4.24 -4.89 12.53
C LYS A 4 4.67 -4.57 11.09
N ILE A 5 5.34 -3.44 10.94
CA ILE A 5 6.01 -3.01 9.71
C ILE A 5 7.49 -2.89 10.07
N ILE A 6 8.36 -3.58 9.34
CA ILE A 6 9.81 -3.58 9.56
C ILE A 6 10.46 -3.11 8.27
N LEU A 7 11.19 -2.00 8.34
CA LEU A 7 12.03 -1.52 7.25
C LEU A 7 13.49 -1.77 7.59
N THR A 8 14.19 -2.51 6.73
CA THR A 8 15.60 -2.88 6.90
C THR A 8 16.32 -2.64 5.60
N ASP A 9 17.25 -1.67 5.56
CA ASP A 9 17.95 -1.23 4.35
C ASP A 9 17.05 -1.02 3.13
N ASN A 10 16.84 -2.05 2.33
CA ASN A 10 16.02 -2.06 1.10
C ASN A 10 14.91 -3.12 1.13
N GLU A 11 14.54 -3.61 2.32
CA GLU A 11 13.51 -4.62 2.53
C GLU A 11 12.43 -4.11 3.48
N LEU A 12 11.19 -4.30 3.09
CA LEU A 12 10.01 -3.96 3.87
C LEU A 12 9.19 -5.22 4.11
N GLU A 13 9.12 -5.62 5.38
CA GLU A 13 8.30 -6.73 5.84
C GLU A 13 7.02 -6.21 6.47
N ILE A 14 5.89 -6.70 5.99
CA ILE A 14 4.56 -6.28 6.43
C ILE A 14 3.75 -7.52 6.78
N ASN A 15 3.25 -7.54 8.00
CA ASN A 15 2.40 -8.60 8.52
C ASN A 15 0.92 -8.19 8.53
N ASP A 16 0.04 -9.18 8.59
CA ASP A 16 -1.43 -9.03 8.57
C ASP A 16 -2.00 -8.36 7.30
N VAL A 17 -1.31 -8.46 6.15
CA VAL A 17 -1.83 -8.03 4.85
C VAL A 17 -3.07 -8.84 4.50
N THR A 18 -4.17 -8.14 4.29
CA THR A 18 -5.47 -8.72 3.97
C THR A 18 -5.63 -8.87 2.46
N GLU A 19 -5.15 -7.89 1.68
CA GLU A 19 -5.22 -7.89 0.22
C GLU A 19 -4.07 -7.06 -0.37
N LEU A 20 -3.53 -7.51 -1.51
CA LEU A 20 -2.62 -6.71 -2.35
C LEU A 20 -3.41 -6.24 -3.57
N LYS A 21 -3.71 -4.94 -3.67
CA LYS A 21 -4.57 -4.38 -4.71
C LYS A 21 -3.80 -4.01 -5.97
N GLU A 22 -2.62 -3.44 -5.80
CA GLU A 22 -1.77 -2.99 -6.90
C GLU A 22 -0.31 -3.23 -6.52
N PHE A 23 0.50 -3.65 -7.48
CA PHE A 23 1.94 -3.73 -7.31
C PHE A 23 2.64 -3.46 -8.65
N SER A 24 3.74 -2.74 -8.57
CA SER A 24 4.59 -2.34 -9.70
C SER A 24 6.00 -2.08 -9.19
N ASP A 25 6.93 -1.78 -10.09
CA ASP A 25 8.30 -1.39 -9.75
C ASP A 25 8.41 -0.04 -9.02
N LYS A 26 7.30 0.70 -8.88
CA LYS A 26 7.28 2.03 -8.24
C LYS A 26 6.30 2.16 -7.08
N THR A 27 5.21 1.42 -7.13
CA THR A 27 4.10 1.57 -6.19
C THR A 27 3.53 0.21 -5.81
N PHE A 28 3.27 0.05 -4.51
CA PHE A 28 2.49 -1.04 -3.95
C PHE A 28 1.29 -0.46 -3.19
N ILE A 29 0.11 -0.98 -3.46
CA ILE A 29 -1.12 -0.67 -2.72
C ILE A 29 -1.63 -1.94 -2.07
N LEU A 30 -1.68 -1.92 -0.74
CA LEU A 30 -2.10 -3.06 0.07
C LEU A 30 -3.13 -2.65 1.11
N GLU A 31 -3.94 -3.61 1.53
CA GLU A 31 -4.95 -3.45 2.55
C GLU A 31 -4.56 -4.25 3.79
N ILE A 32 -4.54 -3.60 4.95
CA ILE A 32 -4.30 -4.22 6.26
C ILE A 32 -5.46 -3.82 7.15
N LYS A 33 -6.27 -4.79 7.61
CA LYS A 33 -7.38 -4.55 8.56
C LYS A 33 -8.30 -3.40 8.11
N ASN A 34 -8.73 -3.41 6.85
CA ASN A 34 -9.58 -2.39 6.21
C ASN A 34 -8.96 -1.00 6.04
N CYS A 35 -7.65 -0.86 6.23
CA CYS A 35 -6.89 0.35 5.95
C CYS A 35 -6.00 0.14 4.72
N LEU A 36 -6.08 1.06 3.76
CA LEU A 36 -5.20 1.07 2.60
C LEU A 36 -3.87 1.71 2.95
N TYR A 37 -2.79 1.10 2.48
CA TYR A 37 -1.44 1.64 2.55
C TYR A 37 -0.88 1.70 1.14
N GLU A 38 -0.28 2.83 0.81
CA GLU A 38 0.49 3.04 -0.39
C GLU A 38 1.97 3.10 -0.02
N ILE A 39 2.77 2.28 -0.69
CA ILE A 39 4.21 2.23 -0.56
C ILE A 39 4.78 2.69 -1.89
N LYS A 40 5.66 3.69 -1.83
CA LYS A 40 6.33 4.23 -3.01
C LYS A 40 7.83 4.03 -2.90
N GLY A 41 8.42 3.70 -4.04
CA GLY A 41 9.83 3.44 -4.16
C GLY A 41 10.27 3.35 -5.61
N ASP A 42 11.51 2.92 -5.81
CA ASP A 42 12.07 2.61 -7.11
C ASP A 42 12.63 1.18 -7.12
N GLY A 43 12.35 0.44 -8.19
CA GLY A 43 12.76 -0.96 -8.31
C GLY A 43 12.07 -1.87 -7.31
N LEU A 44 10.83 -1.56 -6.92
CA LEU A 44 10.07 -2.35 -5.96
C LEU A 44 9.74 -3.74 -6.53
N SER A 45 9.93 -4.77 -5.73
CA SER A 45 9.63 -6.15 -6.10
C SER A 45 9.04 -6.93 -4.94
N LEU A 46 8.08 -7.80 -5.24
CA LEU A 46 7.54 -8.72 -4.25
C LEU A 46 8.47 -9.93 -4.14
N SER A 47 9.18 -10.04 -3.02
CA SER A 47 10.19 -11.08 -2.82
C SER A 47 9.63 -12.36 -2.21
N GLU A 48 8.72 -12.25 -1.23
CA GLU A 48 8.13 -13.41 -0.55
C GLU A 48 6.68 -13.15 -0.14
N VAL A 49 5.87 -14.21 -0.23
CA VAL A 49 4.52 -14.32 0.35
C VAL A 49 4.49 -15.64 1.12
N ASN A 50 4.42 -15.61 2.45
CA ASN A 50 4.40 -16.84 3.26
C ASN A 50 3.05 -17.58 3.09
N ASN A 51 3.00 -18.88 3.40
CA ASN A 51 1.92 -19.84 3.12
C ASN A 51 0.52 -19.46 3.65
N ASN A 52 0.42 -18.49 4.57
CA ASN A 52 -0.86 -17.95 5.05
C ASN A 52 -1.31 -16.68 4.30
N LYS A 53 -0.52 -16.21 3.31
CA LYS A 53 -0.73 -15.01 2.48
C LYS A 53 -0.87 -13.68 3.23
N THR A 54 -0.62 -13.65 4.53
CA THR A 54 -0.73 -12.44 5.35
C THR A 54 0.57 -11.65 5.49
N ASN A 55 1.71 -12.27 5.18
CA ASN A 55 3.01 -11.64 5.36
C ASN A 55 3.65 -11.48 3.99
N ILE A 56 3.94 -10.23 3.63
CA ILE A 56 4.61 -9.89 2.38
C ILE A 56 5.97 -9.26 2.67
N LYS A 57 6.93 -9.53 1.80
CA LYS A 57 8.22 -8.86 1.78
C LYS A 57 8.39 -8.13 0.46
N ILE A 58 8.62 -6.82 0.54
CA ILE A 58 8.88 -5.95 -0.60
C ILE A 58 10.35 -5.56 -0.56
N THR A 59 11.07 -5.74 -1.66
CA THR A 59 12.45 -5.28 -1.81
C THR A 59 12.51 -4.09 -2.76
N GLY A 60 13.48 -3.21 -2.59
CA GLY A 60 13.70 -2.04 -3.46
C GLY A 60 14.04 -0.79 -2.65
N ASN A 61 14.20 0.34 -3.34
CA ASN A 61 14.47 1.62 -2.67
C ASN A 61 13.15 2.26 -2.24
N ILE A 62 12.82 2.19 -0.95
CA ILE A 62 11.53 2.64 -0.42
C ILE A 62 11.70 4.02 0.20
N TYR A 63 10.96 5.00 -0.31
CA TYR A 63 11.03 6.38 0.18
C TYR A 63 9.74 6.89 0.82
N SER A 64 8.61 6.18 0.66
CA SER A 64 7.35 6.54 1.33
C SER A 64 6.49 5.33 1.67
N ILE A 65 5.85 5.40 2.84
CA ILE A 65 4.80 4.50 3.30
C ILE A 65 3.69 5.37 3.89
N GLU A 66 2.56 5.46 3.21
CA GLU A 66 1.45 6.34 3.56
C GLU A 66 0.17 5.53 3.75
N LYS A 67 -0.57 5.82 4.82
CA LYS A 67 -1.93 5.31 4.96
C LYS A 67 -2.84 6.14 4.05
N LYS A 68 -3.51 5.51 3.09
CA LYS A 68 -4.55 6.18 2.30
C LYS A 68 -5.86 6.17 3.06
N ASP A 69 -6.46 7.35 3.20
CA ASP A 69 -7.85 7.43 3.65
C ASP A 69 -8.75 6.84 2.57
N ASN A 70 -9.66 5.94 2.95
CA ASN A 70 -10.65 5.33 2.06
C ASN A 70 -11.59 6.35 1.37
N LYS A 71 -11.46 7.65 1.66
CA LYS A 71 -12.25 8.74 1.06
C LYS A 71 -11.79 9.13 -0.35
N ASP A 72 -10.52 8.91 -0.71
CA ASP A 72 -9.99 9.33 -2.03
C ASP A 72 -10.51 8.51 -3.21
N HIS A 73 -11.14 7.35 -2.96
CA HIS A 73 -11.86 6.60 -3.99
C HIS A 73 -13.31 7.04 -4.20
N LYS A 74 -13.87 7.95 -3.38
CA LYS A 74 -15.29 8.37 -3.48
C LYS A 74 -15.56 9.81 -3.92
N GLU A 75 -14.57 10.72 -3.96
CA GLU A 75 -14.86 12.16 -4.15
C GLU A 75 -14.44 12.82 -5.48
N LYS A 76 -14.18 12.05 -6.55
CA LYS A 76 -14.05 12.63 -7.91
C LYS A 76 -15.36 12.82 -8.67
N LYS A 77 -16.53 12.83 -8.01
CA LYS A 77 -17.84 13.02 -8.69
C LYS A 77 -18.57 14.33 -8.39
N SER A 78 -18.16 15.14 -7.40
CA SER A 78 -19.03 16.24 -6.91
C SER A 78 -18.56 17.66 -7.21
N PHE A 79 -17.29 17.89 -7.56
CA PHE A 79 -16.75 19.27 -7.65
C PHE A 79 -16.99 19.97 -9.00
N ILE A 80 -17.33 19.24 -10.08
CA ILE A 80 -17.54 19.84 -11.41
C ILE A 80 -18.92 20.50 -11.56
N LYS A 81 -19.88 20.20 -10.66
CA LYS A 81 -21.23 20.79 -10.74
C LYS A 81 -21.33 22.26 -10.31
N LYS A 82 -20.26 22.88 -9.83
CA LYS A 82 -20.25 24.29 -9.39
C LYS A 82 -19.75 25.29 -10.44
N LEU A 83 -19.41 24.85 -11.65
CA LEU A 83 -18.90 25.74 -12.72
C LEU A 83 -19.96 26.09 -13.79
N PHE A 84 -21.20 25.62 -13.65
CA PHE A 84 -22.31 25.91 -14.59
C PHE A 84 -23.61 26.31 -13.87
N GLN A 85 -23.51 27.07 -12.79
CA GLN A 85 -24.64 27.85 -12.26
C GLN A 85 -24.30 29.34 -12.33
#